data_AF-A0A1H7WGY1-F1
#
_entry.id   AF-A0A1H7WGY1-F1
#
_cell.length_a   1.000
_cell.length_b   1.000
_cell.length_c   1.000
_cell.angle_alpha   90.00
_cell.angle_beta   90.00
_cell.angle_gamma   90.00
#
_symmetry.space_group_name_H-M   'P 1'
#
loop_
_entity.id
_entity.type
_entity.pdbx_description
1 polymer ?
#
loop_
_entity_poly.entity_id
_entity_poly.type
_entity_poly.pdbx_seq_one_letter_code
_entity_poly.pdbx_strand_id
1 'polypeptide(L)'
;MTLTSKLMKGDKLLEKCLVNDVDHVVPGARGPHVGKIQLALFQLGEGVISPKEITSQLYGPSTANAVLAYKKRNMILNTALRQKTPDNIVGKKTIFKLDEDLTKLDNRPDPNPPTTSRLVSLTIHGAPGHDHARLCRLTSGFPGPDGRVHHLGTPINPQGFGLMINIGGEHETDYLGFRDFTTARISAGPRDRPLTVELKDNSCSDICIRDSPITPFGETEILRIAKNRCRLTVATNSIFAPSMEQIVARLGTVIERHILVDFKPPDGLGAHIIVAVIAKK
;
A
#
# COMPACT_ATOMS: atom_id res chain seq x y z
N MET A 1 22.05 12.51 17.91
CA MET A 1 21.27 12.61 16.65
C MET A 1 20.02 11.78 16.84
N THR A 2 18.92 12.20 16.22
CA THR A 2 17.67 11.43 16.18
C THR A 2 17.18 11.34 14.74
N LEU A 3 16.42 10.30 14.42
CA LEU A 3 15.79 10.13 13.13
C LEU A 3 14.67 11.16 12.96
N THR A 4 14.48 11.63 11.73
CA THR A 4 13.64 12.80 11.41
C THR A 4 12.52 12.51 10.42
N SER A 5 12.66 11.49 9.58
CA SER A 5 11.62 11.08 8.63
C SER A 5 10.34 10.64 9.36
N LYS A 6 9.19 10.86 8.72
CA LYS A 6 7.88 10.46 9.27
C LYS A 6 7.83 8.97 9.58
N LEU A 7 8.47 8.15 8.75
CA LEU A 7 8.47 6.69 8.89
C LEU A 7 9.34 6.18 10.04
N MET A 8 10.51 6.77 10.28
CA MET A 8 11.50 6.23 11.22
C MET A 8 11.55 6.94 12.57
N LYS A 9 11.17 8.22 12.62
CA LYS A 9 11.22 9.04 13.84
C LYS A 9 10.49 8.37 15.00
N GLY A 10 11.15 8.33 16.17
CA GLY A 10 10.57 7.82 17.41
C GLY A 10 10.57 6.30 17.55
N ASP A 11 11.08 5.55 16.57
CA ASP A 11 11.30 4.11 16.72
C ASP A 11 12.52 3.83 17.60
N LYS A 12 12.30 3.33 18.81
CA LYS A 12 13.39 3.12 19.78
C LYS A 12 14.51 2.20 19.27
N LEU A 13 14.21 1.23 18.41
CA LEU A 13 15.23 0.29 17.90
C LEU A 13 16.02 0.92 16.75
N LEU A 14 15.37 1.65 15.85
CA LEU A 14 16.07 2.35 14.77
C LEU A 14 16.92 3.51 15.30
N GLU A 15 16.42 4.24 16.31
CA GLU A 15 17.19 5.30 17.00
C GLU A 15 18.43 4.74 17.70
N LYS A 16 18.34 3.53 18.26
CA LYS A 16 19.51 2.82 18.81
C LYS A 16 20.50 2.39 17.73
N CYS A 17 20.00 1.86 16.61
CA CYS A 17 20.83 1.52 15.44
C CYS A 17 21.62 2.73 14.91
N LEU A 18 21.08 3.95 15.06
CA LEU A 18 21.78 5.18 14.69
C LEU A 18 23.01 5.49 15.57
N VAL A 19 23.07 4.97 16.81
CA VAL A 19 24.10 5.33 17.80
C VAL A 19 24.98 4.17 18.27
N ASN A 20 24.51 2.92 18.22
CA ASN A 20 25.19 1.75 18.76
C ASN A 20 25.40 0.65 17.71
N ASP A 21 26.62 0.11 17.62
CA ASP A 21 26.93 -0.93 16.62
C ASP A 21 26.29 -2.29 16.94
N VAL A 22 26.01 -2.56 18.23
CA VAL A 22 25.32 -3.77 18.69
C VAL A 22 23.84 -3.79 18.31
N ASP A 23 23.27 -2.61 18.02
CA ASP A 23 21.87 -2.43 17.64
C ASP A 23 21.69 -2.37 16.11
N HIS A 24 22.73 -2.73 15.34
CA HIS A 24 22.62 -2.85 13.89
C HIS A 24 21.61 -3.93 13.49
N VAL A 25 20.83 -3.65 12.44
CA VAL A 25 19.83 -4.60 11.94
C VAL A 25 20.48 -5.49 10.87
N VAL A 26 20.47 -6.79 11.14
CA VAL A 26 21.15 -7.83 10.35
C VAL A 26 20.16 -8.87 9.82
N PRO A 27 20.54 -9.68 8.81
CA PRO A 27 19.74 -10.81 8.37
C PRO A 27 19.31 -11.72 9.54
N GLY A 28 18.04 -12.13 9.53
CA GLY A 28 17.40 -12.88 10.62
C GLY A 28 16.67 -12.01 11.64
N ALA A 29 16.92 -10.69 11.68
CA ALA A 29 16.15 -9.77 12.53
C ALA A 29 14.66 -9.79 12.15
N ARG A 30 13.78 -9.59 13.15
CA ARG A 30 12.33 -9.57 12.95
C ARG A 30 11.65 -8.51 13.81
N GLY A 31 10.62 -7.87 13.26
CA GLY A 31 9.68 -7.03 14.00
C GLY A 31 9.41 -5.68 13.33
N PRO A 32 8.66 -4.78 14.01
CA PRO A 32 8.16 -3.55 13.39
C PRO A 32 9.26 -2.66 12.78
N HIS A 33 10.43 -2.59 13.43
CA HIS A 33 11.59 -1.86 12.94
C HIS A 33 12.12 -2.40 11.59
N VAL A 34 12.07 -3.72 11.37
CA VAL A 34 12.39 -4.32 10.06
C VAL A 34 11.33 -3.95 9.03
N GLY A 35 10.04 -4.00 9.40
CA GLY A 35 8.95 -3.57 8.53
C GLY A 35 9.12 -2.12 8.03
N LYS A 36 9.57 -1.22 8.91
CA LYS A 36 9.90 0.17 8.54
C LYS A 36 11.07 0.26 7.57
N ILE A 37 12.12 -0.55 7.75
CA ILE A 37 13.24 -0.62 6.80
C ILE A 37 12.76 -1.13 5.43
N GLN A 38 11.94 -2.18 5.41
CA GLN A 38 11.38 -2.74 4.17
C GLN A 38 10.51 -1.70 3.44
N LEU A 39 9.66 -0.99 4.19
CA LEU A 39 8.84 0.10 3.65
C LEU A 39 9.71 1.27 3.14
N ALA A 40 10.77 1.63 3.85
CA ALA A 40 11.71 2.67 3.43
C ALA A 40 12.37 2.33 2.09
N LEU A 41 12.92 1.12 1.98
CA LEU A 41 13.53 0.62 0.75
C LEU A 41 12.52 0.64 -0.40
N PHE A 42 11.30 0.18 -0.14
CA PHE A 42 10.22 0.21 -1.13
C PHE A 42 9.87 1.64 -1.59
N GLN A 43 9.68 2.60 -0.67
CA GLN A 43 9.39 4.00 -1.00
C GLN A 43 10.50 4.65 -1.82
N LEU A 44 11.74 4.21 -1.63
CA LEU A 44 12.91 4.66 -2.38
C LEU A 44 13.13 3.88 -3.68
N GLY A 45 12.27 2.91 -4.02
CA GLY A 45 12.34 2.12 -5.24
C GLY A 45 13.41 1.02 -5.22
N GLU A 46 13.80 0.56 -4.03
CA GLU A 46 14.93 -0.36 -3.84
C GLU A 46 14.51 -1.82 -3.82
N GLY A 47 14.65 -2.46 -4.99
CA GLY A 47 14.54 -3.91 -5.13
C GLY A 47 13.14 -4.48 -4.84
N VAL A 48 13.02 -5.80 -5.00
CA VAL A 48 11.78 -6.54 -4.75
C VAL A 48 11.98 -7.34 -3.47
N ILE A 49 11.22 -7.01 -2.43
CA ILE A 49 11.21 -7.73 -1.16
C ILE A 49 10.06 -8.75 -1.19
N SER A 50 10.35 -9.98 -0.78
CA SER A 50 9.41 -11.10 -0.78
C SER A 50 8.18 -10.77 0.08
N PRO A 51 6.96 -11.06 -0.40
CA PRO A 51 5.74 -10.89 0.40
C PRO A 51 5.79 -11.62 1.75
N LYS A 52 6.48 -12.77 1.81
CA LYS A 52 6.65 -13.53 3.07
C LYS A 52 7.53 -12.78 4.08
N GLU A 53 8.54 -12.06 3.60
CA GLU A 53 9.41 -11.24 4.44
C GLU A 53 8.71 -9.97 4.91
N ILE A 54 7.90 -9.34 4.06
CA ILE A 54 7.10 -8.16 4.42
C ILE A 54 6.04 -8.54 5.47
N THR A 55 5.23 -9.55 5.18
CA THR A 55 4.13 -9.99 6.08
C THR A 55 4.63 -10.46 7.43
N SER A 56 5.80 -11.11 7.48
CA SER A 56 6.38 -11.58 8.73
C SER A 56 7.42 -10.63 9.33
N GLN A 57 7.57 -9.44 8.74
CA GLN A 57 8.53 -8.39 9.12
C GLN A 57 9.94 -8.98 9.37
N LEU A 58 10.34 -9.92 8.52
CA LEU A 58 11.57 -10.69 8.64
C LEU A 58 12.62 -10.11 7.69
N TYR A 59 13.80 -9.85 8.23
CA TYR A 59 14.95 -9.46 7.45
C TYR A 59 15.55 -10.72 6.80
N GLY A 60 14.93 -11.19 5.73
CA GLY A 60 15.37 -12.36 4.99
C GLY A 60 16.26 -12.01 3.80
N PRO A 61 16.52 -12.99 2.92
CA PRO A 61 17.41 -12.82 1.77
C PRO A 61 16.98 -11.69 0.81
N SER A 62 15.68 -11.50 0.57
CA SER A 62 15.21 -10.45 -0.35
C SER A 62 15.33 -9.05 0.26
N THR A 63 15.07 -8.89 1.56
CA THR A 63 15.35 -7.65 2.30
C THR A 63 16.85 -7.34 2.29
N ALA A 64 17.69 -8.34 2.53
CA ALA A 64 19.15 -8.19 2.49
C ALA A 64 19.66 -7.74 1.11
N ASN A 65 19.09 -8.30 0.04
CA ASN A 65 19.41 -7.89 -1.33
C ASN A 65 18.97 -6.45 -1.63
N ALA A 66 17.79 -6.03 -1.16
CA ALA A 66 17.31 -4.65 -1.29
C ALA A 66 18.22 -3.66 -0.55
N VAL A 67 18.65 -3.98 0.68
CA VAL A 67 19.63 -3.16 1.42
C VAL A 67 20.96 -3.09 0.69
N LEU A 68 21.46 -4.21 0.16
CA LEU A 68 22.69 -4.23 -0.62
C LEU A 68 22.59 -3.36 -1.87
N ALA A 69 21.46 -3.43 -2.60
CA ALA A 69 21.20 -2.60 -3.76
C ALA A 69 21.19 -1.10 -3.40
N TYR A 70 20.47 -0.74 -2.34
CA TYR A 70 20.41 0.63 -1.84
C TYR A 70 21.80 1.17 -1.45
N LYS A 71 22.59 0.38 -0.71
CA LYS A 71 23.95 0.78 -0.31
C LYS A 71 24.90 0.88 -1.49
N LYS A 72 24.75 0.02 -2.51
CA LYS A 72 25.51 0.13 -3.77
C LYS A 72 25.18 1.43 -4.51
N ARG A 73 23.89 1.76 -4.68
CA ARG A 73 23.46 2.99 -5.34
C ARG A 73 24.00 4.24 -4.64
N ASN A 74 24.01 4.23 -3.30
CA ASN A 74 24.42 5.37 -2.49
C ASN A 74 25.89 5.31 -2.02
N MET A 75 26.67 4.34 -2.47
CA MET A 75 28.08 4.13 -2.10
C MET A 75 28.33 4.12 -0.57
N ILE A 76 27.43 3.48 0.19
CA ILE A 76 27.51 3.43 1.66
C ILE A 76 28.51 2.36 2.09
N LEU A 77 29.71 2.78 2.45
CA LEU A 77 30.81 1.93 2.91
C LEU A 77 31.25 2.27 4.35
N ASN A 78 31.63 1.24 5.11
CA ASN A 78 32.38 1.45 6.34
C ASN A 78 33.88 1.65 6.04
N THR A 79 34.24 2.91 5.78
CA THR A 79 35.62 3.34 5.55
C THR A 79 36.54 3.12 6.74
N ALA A 80 36.02 3.17 7.98
CA ALA A 80 36.81 2.91 9.19
C ALA A 80 37.31 1.45 9.23
N LEU A 81 36.50 0.51 8.73
CA LEU A 81 36.87 -0.90 8.58
C LEU A 81 37.50 -1.23 7.21
N ARG A 82 37.85 -0.21 6.41
CA ARG A 82 38.43 -0.35 5.06
C ARG A 82 37.60 -1.26 4.12
N GLN A 83 36.27 -1.25 4.26
CA GLN A 83 35.39 -1.99 3.36
C GLN A 83 35.50 -1.45 1.93
N LYS A 84 35.67 -2.36 0.96
CA LYS A 84 35.69 -2.05 -0.48
C LYS A 84 34.35 -2.30 -1.18
N THR A 85 33.50 -3.12 -0.55
CA THR A 85 32.20 -3.51 -1.09
C THR A 85 31.14 -3.28 -0.02
N PRO A 86 29.94 -2.78 -0.39
CA PRO A 86 28.85 -2.68 0.56
C PRO A 86 28.43 -4.06 1.09
N ASP A 87 28.13 -4.13 2.37
CA ASP A 87 27.47 -5.29 2.99
C ASP A 87 25.93 -5.14 2.96
N ASN A 88 25.22 -6.14 3.48
CA ASN A 88 23.77 -6.18 3.60
C ASN A 88 23.27 -5.86 5.03
N ILE A 89 24.05 -5.12 5.82
CA ILE A 89 23.73 -4.74 7.20
C ILE A 89 23.26 -3.29 7.22
N VAL A 90 22.15 -3.05 7.92
CA VAL A 90 21.68 -1.69 8.24
C VAL A 90 22.34 -1.27 9.55
N GLY A 91 23.46 -0.56 9.41
CA GLY A 91 24.11 0.11 10.54
C GLY A 91 23.96 1.63 10.50
N LYS A 92 24.67 2.32 11.38
CA LYS A 92 24.59 3.80 11.60
C LYS A 92 24.51 4.61 10.31
N LYS A 93 25.47 4.41 9.39
CA LYS A 93 25.51 5.14 8.11
C LYS A 93 24.32 4.82 7.22
N THR A 94 23.88 3.57 7.21
CA THR A 94 22.75 3.13 6.39
C THR A 94 21.44 3.70 6.92
N ILE A 95 21.17 3.60 8.23
CA ILE A 95 19.92 4.09 8.81
C ILE A 95 19.83 5.62 8.73
N PHE A 96 20.94 6.32 8.95
CA PHE A 96 21.01 7.77 8.78
C PHE A 96 20.69 8.18 7.34
N LYS A 97 21.27 7.48 6.35
CA LYS A 97 21.06 7.81 4.94
C LYS A 97 19.65 7.47 4.46
N LEU A 98 19.07 6.36 4.93
CA LEU A 98 17.67 6.03 4.69
C LEU A 98 16.76 7.13 5.24
N ASP A 99 16.98 7.56 6.48
CA ASP A 99 16.20 8.64 7.10
C ASP A 99 16.34 9.97 6.34
N GLU A 100 17.55 10.32 5.89
CA GLU A 100 17.79 11.52 5.08
C GLU A 100 17.04 11.46 3.74
N ASP A 101 17.11 10.33 3.03
CA ASP A 101 16.44 10.15 1.74
C ASP A 101 14.91 10.13 1.89
N LEU A 102 14.41 9.52 2.96
CA LEU A 102 12.98 9.58 3.31
C LEU A 102 12.54 10.98 3.71
N THR A 103 13.36 11.71 4.47
CA THR A 103 13.06 13.11 4.83
C THR A 103 12.99 13.99 3.59
N LYS A 104 13.85 13.73 2.59
CA LYS A 104 13.74 14.39 1.28
C LYS A 104 12.44 14.01 0.59
N LEU A 105 12.02 12.74 0.65
CA LEU A 105 10.75 12.28 0.09
C LEU A 105 9.55 12.92 0.80
N ASP A 106 9.57 12.99 2.14
CA ASP A 106 8.54 13.63 2.99
C ASP A 106 8.40 15.12 2.69
N ASN A 107 9.51 15.78 2.36
CA ASN A 107 9.56 17.21 2.03
C ASN A 107 9.44 17.49 0.53
N ARG A 108 9.31 16.47 -0.33
CA ARG A 108 8.99 16.73 -1.73
C ARG A 108 7.61 17.39 -1.74
N PRO A 109 7.45 18.57 -2.37
CA PRO A 109 6.12 19.03 -2.70
C PRO A 109 5.47 17.92 -3.51
N ASP A 110 4.32 17.44 -3.04
CA ASP A 110 3.57 16.40 -3.72
C ASP A 110 3.46 16.79 -5.20
N PRO A 111 3.99 16.01 -6.15
CA PRO A 111 3.85 16.34 -7.56
C PRO A 111 2.39 16.44 -7.99
N ASN A 112 1.48 15.86 -7.18
CA ASN A 112 0.04 16.08 -7.23
C ASN A 112 -0.43 16.51 -5.84
N PRO A 113 -0.36 17.79 -5.44
CA PRO A 113 -1.10 18.24 -4.26
C PRO A 113 -2.55 17.74 -4.39
N PRO A 114 -3.33 17.53 -3.30
CA PRO A 114 -4.71 17.07 -3.38
C PRO A 114 -5.58 18.11 -4.09
N THR A 115 -5.43 18.18 -5.40
CA THR A 115 -6.14 18.96 -6.38
C THR A 115 -6.55 17.92 -7.42
N THR A 116 -7.56 17.16 -7.00
CA THR A 116 -8.40 16.26 -7.78
C THR A 116 -7.67 15.19 -8.60
N SER A 117 -7.54 13.98 -8.02
CA SER A 117 -7.55 12.79 -8.85
C SER A 117 -8.85 12.77 -9.68
N ARG A 118 -8.77 12.27 -10.92
CA ARG A 118 -9.96 12.02 -11.77
C ARG A 118 -10.47 10.59 -11.65
N LEU A 119 -9.73 9.71 -10.97
CA LEU A 119 -9.98 8.27 -10.93
C LEU A 119 -10.31 7.76 -9.53
N VAL A 120 -9.84 8.42 -8.47
CA VAL A 120 -10.08 8.06 -7.08
C VAL A 120 -10.42 9.26 -6.19
N SER A 121 -11.13 9.01 -5.10
CA SER A 121 -11.38 10.02 -4.08
C SER A 121 -10.18 10.11 -3.15
N LEU A 122 -9.62 11.32 -3.02
CA LEU A 122 -8.55 11.63 -2.06
C LEU A 122 -9.11 12.23 -0.76
N THR A 123 -10.43 12.14 -0.56
CA THR A 123 -11.12 12.64 0.64
C THR A 123 -12.01 11.57 1.23
N ILE A 124 -12.44 11.76 2.47
CA ILE A 124 -13.44 10.89 3.12
C ILE A 124 -14.84 11.03 2.50
N HIS A 125 -15.12 12.10 1.75
CA HIS A 125 -16.46 12.43 1.24
C HIS A 125 -16.83 11.72 -0.07
N GLY A 126 -15.85 11.24 -0.83
CA GLY A 126 -16.08 10.46 -2.05
C GLY A 126 -16.10 11.31 -3.30
N ALA A 127 -16.84 10.85 -4.33
CA ALA A 127 -16.92 11.55 -5.60
C ALA A 127 -17.59 12.93 -5.43
N PRO A 128 -17.12 13.95 -6.17
CA PRO A 128 -17.74 15.27 -6.16
C PRO A 128 -19.26 15.19 -6.44
N GLY A 129 -20.06 15.92 -5.65
CA GLY A 129 -21.51 16.01 -5.83
C GLY A 129 -22.34 14.96 -5.07
N HIS A 130 -21.71 14.02 -4.38
CA HIS A 130 -22.39 13.09 -3.47
C HIS A 130 -22.57 13.68 -2.06
N ASP A 131 -23.78 13.62 -1.51
CA ASP A 131 -24.10 14.10 -0.16
C ASP A 131 -23.69 13.06 0.90
N HIS A 132 -22.42 13.11 1.32
CA HIS A 132 -21.85 12.18 2.29
C HIS A 132 -22.61 12.13 3.62
N ALA A 133 -23.03 13.29 4.14
CA ALA A 133 -23.66 13.37 5.45
C ALA A 133 -25.02 12.65 5.48
N ARG A 134 -25.75 12.68 4.35
CA ARG A 134 -27.10 12.11 4.24
C ARG A 134 -27.15 10.71 3.65
N LEU A 135 -26.31 10.42 2.66
CA LEU A 135 -26.42 9.19 1.86
C LEU A 135 -25.53 8.06 2.36
N CYS A 136 -24.47 8.38 3.12
CA CYS A 136 -23.57 7.36 3.65
C CYS A 136 -24.13 6.68 4.90
N ARG A 137 -24.02 5.35 4.90
CA ARG A 137 -24.41 4.53 6.03
C ARG A 137 -23.40 4.68 7.17
N LEU A 138 -23.89 4.53 8.39
CA LEU A 138 -23.03 4.25 9.53
C LEU A 138 -22.35 2.89 9.32
N THR A 139 -21.08 2.78 9.69
CA THR A 139 -20.36 1.50 9.68
C THR A 139 -19.61 1.28 10.98
N SER A 140 -19.46 0.02 11.37
CA SER A 140 -18.62 -0.43 12.48
C SER A 140 -17.26 -0.96 12.02
N GLY A 141 -17.02 -1.16 10.72
CA GLY A 141 -15.77 -1.72 10.21
C GLY A 141 -14.64 -0.70 10.25
N PHE A 142 -14.68 0.26 9.33
CA PHE A 142 -13.73 1.38 9.29
C PHE A 142 -14.50 2.69 9.10
N PRO A 143 -15.07 3.26 10.17
CA PRO A 143 -15.79 4.52 10.09
C PRO A 143 -14.83 5.70 9.89
N GLY A 144 -15.29 6.69 9.14
CA GLY A 144 -14.74 8.03 9.15
C GLY A 144 -15.04 8.77 10.47
N PRO A 145 -14.57 10.02 10.62
CA PRO A 145 -14.73 10.79 11.86
C PRO A 145 -16.18 11.02 12.32
N ASP A 146 -17.15 10.91 11.41
CA ASP A 146 -18.58 11.06 11.66
C ASP A 146 -19.32 9.72 11.87
N GLY A 147 -18.57 8.61 12.00
CA GLY A 147 -19.12 7.26 12.17
C GLY A 147 -19.63 6.62 10.88
N ARG A 148 -19.55 7.31 9.74
CA ARG A 148 -20.03 6.82 8.44
C ARG A 148 -18.93 6.14 7.65
N VAL A 149 -19.31 5.37 6.65
CA VAL A 149 -18.36 4.77 5.71
C VAL A 149 -17.55 5.88 5.03
N HIS A 150 -16.21 5.83 5.12
CA HIS A 150 -15.34 6.77 4.40
C HIS A 150 -15.07 6.31 2.97
N HIS A 151 -14.83 7.28 2.09
CA HIS A 151 -14.58 7.04 0.67
C HIS A 151 -13.13 7.30 0.24
N LEU A 152 -12.21 7.48 1.18
CA LEU A 152 -10.80 7.63 0.85
C LEU A 152 -10.32 6.42 0.01
N GLY A 153 -9.77 6.69 -1.16
CA GLY A 153 -9.26 5.66 -2.07
C GLY A 153 -10.34 4.93 -2.89
N THR A 154 -11.63 5.27 -2.74
CA THR A 154 -12.66 4.69 -3.61
C THR A 154 -12.57 5.27 -5.02
N PRO A 155 -13.01 4.53 -6.06
CA PRO A 155 -13.12 5.08 -7.40
C PRO A 155 -13.94 6.36 -7.46
N ILE A 156 -13.63 7.23 -8.42
CA ILE A 156 -14.55 8.26 -8.93
C ILE A 156 -14.61 8.11 -10.45
N ASN A 157 -15.69 8.57 -11.08
CA ASN A 157 -15.92 8.46 -12.53
C ASN A 157 -15.65 7.03 -13.07
N PRO A 158 -16.40 6.00 -12.62
CA PRO A 158 -16.23 4.63 -13.12
C PRO A 158 -16.46 4.52 -14.62
N GLN A 159 -15.81 3.53 -15.24
CA GLN A 159 -15.93 3.32 -16.68
C GLN A 159 -17.31 2.77 -17.05
N GLY A 160 -17.88 1.88 -16.23
CA GLY A 160 -19.29 1.49 -16.30
C GLY A 160 -19.72 0.71 -17.56
N PHE A 161 -18.78 0.20 -18.38
CA PHE A 161 -19.10 -0.64 -19.54
C PHE A 161 -19.27 -2.14 -19.21
N GLY A 162 -19.33 -2.46 -17.92
CA GLY A 162 -19.49 -3.78 -17.35
C GLY A 162 -19.95 -3.68 -15.90
N LEU A 163 -19.86 -4.78 -15.17
CA LEU A 163 -20.12 -4.78 -13.74
C LEU A 163 -19.07 -3.92 -13.02
N MET A 164 -19.54 -3.17 -12.03
CA MET A 164 -18.71 -2.41 -11.11
C MET A 164 -18.81 -3.13 -9.76
N ILE A 165 -17.70 -3.67 -9.27
CA ILE A 165 -17.69 -4.47 -8.05
C ILE A 165 -16.64 -3.98 -7.06
N ASN A 166 -16.95 -4.21 -5.79
CA ASN A 166 -16.08 -3.87 -4.68
C ASN A 166 -15.78 -5.13 -3.87
N ILE A 167 -14.54 -5.59 -3.91
CA ILE A 167 -14.13 -6.84 -3.27
C ILE A 167 -13.74 -6.54 -1.82
N GLY A 168 -14.47 -7.14 -0.88
CA GLY A 168 -14.26 -6.95 0.56
C GLY A 168 -14.93 -5.69 1.13
N GLY A 169 -15.61 -4.90 0.30
CA GLY A 169 -16.21 -3.62 0.65
C GLY A 169 -17.42 -3.69 1.58
N GLU A 170 -17.68 -2.58 2.26
CA GLU A 170 -18.79 -2.32 3.19
C GLU A 170 -19.65 -1.16 2.69
N HIS A 171 -20.16 -1.24 1.46
CA HIS A 171 -21.04 -0.26 0.83
C HIS A 171 -20.43 1.13 0.59
N GLU A 172 -19.11 1.29 0.69
CA GLU A 172 -18.43 2.57 0.42
C GLU A 172 -18.56 3.06 -1.02
N THR A 173 -19.01 2.21 -1.95
CA THR A 173 -19.08 2.55 -3.38
C THR A 173 -20.50 2.37 -3.95
N ASP A 174 -21.50 2.08 -3.10
CA ASP A 174 -22.90 1.91 -3.51
C ASP A 174 -23.43 3.13 -4.27
N TYR A 175 -23.04 4.35 -3.84
CA TYR A 175 -23.46 5.60 -4.46
C TYR A 175 -22.97 5.79 -5.91
N LEU A 176 -21.97 5.00 -6.33
CA LEU A 176 -21.46 4.94 -7.70
C LEU A 176 -22.03 3.74 -8.49
N GLY A 177 -22.91 2.95 -7.89
CA GLY A 177 -23.49 1.74 -8.48
C GLY A 177 -22.59 0.50 -8.39
N PHE A 178 -21.56 0.52 -7.54
CA PHE A 178 -20.78 -0.68 -7.27
C PHE A 178 -21.58 -1.66 -6.42
N ARG A 179 -21.23 -2.94 -6.53
CA ARG A 179 -21.79 -4.00 -5.69
C ARG A 179 -20.68 -4.70 -4.92
N ASP A 180 -20.91 -4.94 -3.64
CA ASP A 180 -19.95 -5.67 -2.82
C ASP A 180 -19.94 -7.17 -3.14
N PHE A 181 -18.74 -7.72 -3.26
CA PHE A 181 -18.47 -9.14 -3.45
C PHE A 181 -17.34 -9.58 -2.52
N THR A 182 -17.18 -10.88 -2.35
CA THR A 182 -15.96 -11.45 -1.75
C THR A 182 -15.41 -12.58 -2.61
N THR A 183 -14.08 -12.71 -2.65
CA THR A 183 -13.42 -13.81 -3.39
C THR A 183 -13.53 -15.13 -2.64
N ALA A 184 -13.65 -15.08 -1.30
CA ALA A 184 -13.86 -16.27 -0.49
C ALA A 184 -14.73 -15.94 0.73
N ARG A 185 -15.42 -16.96 1.26
CA ARG A 185 -16.08 -16.83 2.57
C ARG A 185 -14.98 -16.79 3.64
N ILE A 186 -14.77 -15.60 4.21
CA ILE A 186 -13.87 -15.41 5.35
C ILE A 186 -14.67 -15.37 6.64
N SER A 187 -14.10 -15.88 7.73
CA SER A 187 -14.78 -15.99 9.03
C SER A 187 -15.17 -14.64 9.65
N ALA A 188 -14.51 -13.55 9.23
CA ALA A 188 -14.58 -12.23 9.85
C ALA A 188 -15.25 -11.13 8.97
N GLY A 189 -16.02 -11.50 7.93
CA GLY A 189 -16.73 -10.54 7.08
C GLY A 189 -18.23 -10.80 7.00
N PRO A 190 -19.04 -9.81 6.54
CA PRO A 190 -20.45 -9.98 6.22
C PRO A 190 -20.69 -11.24 5.36
N ARG A 191 -21.42 -12.20 5.92
CA ARG A 191 -21.63 -13.55 5.34
C ARG A 191 -22.58 -13.55 4.14
N ASP A 192 -23.28 -12.45 3.97
CA ASP A 192 -24.32 -12.13 3.01
C ASP A 192 -23.76 -11.58 1.68
N ARG A 193 -22.45 -11.31 1.59
CA ARG A 193 -21.84 -10.92 0.31
C ARG A 193 -21.81 -12.09 -0.68
N PRO A 194 -22.24 -11.87 -1.94
CA PRO A 194 -22.11 -12.87 -2.99
C PRO A 194 -20.64 -13.14 -3.32
N LEU A 195 -20.36 -14.34 -3.83
CA LEU A 195 -19.00 -14.74 -4.19
C LEU A 195 -18.65 -14.30 -5.62
N THR A 196 -17.40 -13.92 -5.85
CA THR A 196 -16.94 -13.59 -7.22
C THR A 196 -17.03 -14.78 -8.17
N VAL A 197 -17.01 -16.02 -7.66
CA VAL A 197 -17.20 -17.24 -8.47
C VAL A 197 -18.57 -17.30 -9.15
N GLU A 198 -19.55 -16.54 -8.66
CA GLU A 198 -20.89 -16.43 -9.26
C GLU A 198 -20.89 -15.44 -10.45
N LEU A 199 -19.85 -14.63 -10.60
CA LEU A 199 -19.71 -13.69 -11.70
C LEU A 199 -19.20 -14.40 -12.96
N LYS A 200 -19.75 -13.98 -14.11
CA LYS A 200 -19.27 -14.44 -15.41
C LYS A 200 -17.86 -13.92 -15.68
N ASP A 201 -17.08 -14.69 -16.42
CA ASP A 201 -15.79 -14.25 -16.94
C ASP A 201 -15.96 -12.98 -17.78
N ASN A 202 -14.97 -12.10 -17.80
CA ASN A 202 -15.00 -10.88 -18.62
C ASN A 202 -16.26 -10.02 -18.41
N SER A 203 -16.75 -9.91 -17.17
CA SER A 203 -17.97 -9.18 -16.85
C SER A 203 -17.72 -7.80 -16.23
N CYS A 204 -16.60 -7.62 -15.53
CA CYS A 204 -16.34 -6.43 -14.71
C CYS A 204 -15.53 -5.37 -15.47
N SER A 205 -16.01 -4.12 -15.52
CA SER A 205 -15.26 -2.97 -16.06
C SER A 205 -14.49 -2.22 -14.98
N ASP A 206 -14.92 -2.32 -13.73
CA ASP A 206 -14.34 -1.62 -12.60
C ASP A 206 -14.31 -2.56 -11.38
N ILE A 207 -13.14 -2.73 -10.79
CA ILE A 207 -12.92 -3.53 -9.58
C ILE A 207 -12.27 -2.61 -8.55
N CYS A 208 -12.92 -2.45 -7.41
CA CYS A 208 -12.41 -1.73 -6.24
C CYS A 208 -12.01 -2.74 -5.15
N ILE A 209 -10.88 -2.51 -4.49
CA ILE A 209 -10.42 -3.28 -3.34
C ILE A 209 -9.88 -2.29 -2.32
N ARG A 210 -10.49 -2.23 -1.14
CA ARG A 210 -10.05 -1.35 -0.07
C ARG A 210 -9.79 -2.14 1.20
N ASP A 211 -8.62 -1.93 1.77
CA ASP A 211 -8.18 -2.48 3.07
C ASP A 211 -8.39 -4.00 3.19
N SER A 212 -8.41 -4.69 2.05
CA SER A 212 -8.66 -6.10 1.91
C SER A 212 -7.46 -6.77 1.23
N PRO A 213 -6.93 -7.87 1.79
CA PRO A 213 -5.80 -8.57 1.18
C PRO A 213 -6.23 -9.23 -0.13
N ILE A 214 -5.36 -9.16 -1.15
CA ILE A 214 -5.53 -9.95 -2.38
C ILE A 214 -4.79 -11.27 -2.18
N THR A 215 -5.54 -12.36 -2.04
CA THR A 215 -4.99 -13.72 -1.96
C THR A 215 -4.61 -14.22 -3.37
N PRO A 216 -3.81 -15.30 -3.51
CA PRO A 216 -3.54 -15.90 -4.82
C PRO A 216 -4.81 -16.33 -5.57
N PHE A 217 -5.83 -16.80 -4.83
CA PHE A 217 -7.15 -17.08 -5.41
C PHE A 217 -7.84 -15.79 -5.86
N GLY A 218 -7.77 -14.73 -5.05
CA GLY A 218 -8.30 -13.42 -5.42
C GLY A 218 -7.63 -12.84 -6.67
N GLU A 219 -6.32 -13.00 -6.83
CA GLU A 219 -5.59 -12.59 -8.05
C GLU A 219 -6.15 -13.30 -9.29
N THR A 220 -6.35 -14.63 -9.19
CA THR A 220 -6.97 -15.44 -10.25
C THR A 220 -8.39 -14.96 -10.58
N GLU A 221 -9.21 -14.72 -9.56
CA GLU A 221 -10.59 -14.26 -9.73
C GLU A 221 -10.67 -12.88 -10.38
N ILE A 222 -9.82 -11.94 -9.93
CA ILE A 222 -9.73 -10.59 -10.52
C ILE A 222 -9.43 -10.69 -12.02
N LEU A 223 -8.42 -11.50 -12.41
CA LEU A 223 -8.08 -11.69 -13.83
C LEU A 223 -9.22 -12.35 -14.62
N ARG A 224 -9.89 -13.35 -14.04
CA ARG A 224 -11.00 -14.07 -14.67
C ARG A 224 -12.16 -13.12 -14.98
N ILE A 225 -12.65 -12.40 -13.97
CA ILE A 225 -13.85 -11.55 -14.08
C ILE A 225 -13.60 -10.22 -14.78
N ALA A 226 -12.37 -9.71 -14.76
CA ALA A 226 -12.01 -8.46 -15.42
C ALA A 226 -12.26 -8.52 -16.93
N LYS A 227 -12.94 -7.51 -17.49
CA LYS A 227 -12.91 -7.22 -18.92
C LYS A 227 -11.55 -6.69 -19.34
N ASN A 228 -11.25 -6.75 -20.64
CA ASN A 228 -10.11 -6.01 -21.18
C ASN A 228 -10.28 -4.52 -20.87
N ARG A 229 -9.21 -3.87 -20.39
CA ARG A 229 -9.18 -2.50 -19.88
C ARG A 229 -10.01 -2.27 -18.60
N CYS A 230 -10.30 -3.33 -17.85
CA CYS A 230 -10.90 -3.19 -16.53
C CYS A 230 -10.02 -2.29 -15.64
N ARG A 231 -10.65 -1.33 -14.96
CA ARG A 231 -9.96 -0.46 -14.01
C ARG A 231 -9.95 -1.11 -12.64
N LEU A 232 -8.75 -1.40 -12.15
CA LEU A 232 -8.51 -1.89 -10.81
C LEU A 232 -8.09 -0.72 -9.92
N THR A 233 -8.88 -0.44 -8.89
CA THR A 233 -8.54 0.54 -7.85
C THR A 233 -8.23 -0.22 -6.57
N VAL A 234 -7.03 -0.01 -6.02
CA VAL A 234 -6.61 -0.63 -4.77
C VAL A 234 -6.20 0.45 -3.78
N ALA A 235 -6.81 0.43 -2.61
CA ALA A 235 -6.43 1.27 -1.48
C ALA A 235 -5.97 0.37 -0.33
N THR A 236 -4.80 0.68 0.22
CA THR A 236 -4.17 -0.09 1.29
C THR A 236 -3.35 0.84 2.18
N ASN A 237 -2.96 0.39 3.36
CA ASN A 237 -2.09 1.18 4.23
C ASN A 237 -0.60 1.02 3.87
N SER A 238 0.24 1.90 4.40
CA SER A 238 1.67 1.89 4.08
C SER A 238 2.38 0.58 4.44
N ILE A 239 1.89 -0.20 5.42
CA ILE A 239 2.49 -1.49 5.78
C ILE A 239 2.34 -2.51 4.65
N PHE A 240 1.14 -2.60 4.05
CA PHE A 240 0.83 -3.59 3.02
C PHE A 240 1.11 -3.09 1.60
N ALA A 241 1.29 -1.78 1.41
CA ALA A 241 1.58 -1.17 0.11
C ALA A 241 2.68 -1.87 -0.70
N PRO A 242 3.83 -2.30 -0.12
CA PRO A 242 4.86 -3.00 -0.89
C PRO A 242 4.39 -4.32 -1.52
N SER A 243 3.64 -5.12 -0.75
CA SER A 243 3.09 -6.38 -1.26
C SER A 243 1.99 -6.12 -2.29
N MET A 244 1.16 -5.10 -2.04
CA MET A 244 0.05 -4.77 -2.91
C MET A 244 0.51 -4.24 -4.27
N GLU A 245 1.54 -3.40 -4.33
CA GLU A 245 2.10 -2.93 -5.61
C GLU A 245 2.63 -4.08 -6.47
N GLN A 246 3.28 -5.07 -5.86
CA GLN A 246 3.75 -6.25 -6.60
C GLN A 246 2.59 -7.06 -7.19
N ILE A 247 1.48 -7.19 -6.45
CA ILE A 247 0.28 -7.89 -6.94
C ILE A 247 -0.34 -7.10 -8.09
N VAL A 248 -0.56 -5.79 -7.90
CA VAL A 248 -1.16 -4.93 -8.93
C VAL A 248 -0.32 -4.89 -10.20
N ALA A 249 1.02 -4.85 -10.09
CA ALA A 249 1.93 -4.88 -11.22
C ALA A 249 1.87 -6.19 -12.03
N ARG A 250 1.46 -7.31 -11.42
CA ARG A 250 1.19 -8.56 -12.16
C ARG A 250 -0.18 -8.56 -12.83
N LEU A 251 -1.15 -7.88 -12.25
CA LEU A 251 -2.52 -7.79 -12.74
C LEU A 251 -2.68 -6.84 -13.94
N GLY A 252 -1.91 -5.74 -13.97
CA GLY A 252 -2.05 -4.74 -15.03
C GLY A 252 -1.04 -3.61 -14.96
N THR A 253 -1.27 -2.60 -15.81
CA THR A 253 -0.42 -1.40 -15.89
C THR A 253 -0.93 -0.36 -14.90
N VAL A 254 -0.08 0.07 -13.97
CA VAL A 254 -0.38 1.18 -13.06
C VAL A 254 -0.47 2.48 -13.83
N ILE A 255 -1.59 3.20 -13.72
CA ILE A 255 -1.86 4.46 -14.40
C ILE A 255 -1.93 5.66 -13.44
N GLU A 256 -2.13 5.42 -12.14
CA GLU A 256 -2.17 6.47 -11.13
C GLU A 256 -1.71 5.92 -9.77
N ARG A 257 -1.02 6.76 -8.99
CA ARG A 257 -0.55 6.42 -7.64
C ARG A 257 -0.66 7.64 -6.74
N HIS A 258 -1.17 7.43 -5.53
CA HIS A 258 -1.22 8.43 -4.46
C HIS A 258 -0.66 7.87 -3.16
N ILE A 259 0.12 8.69 -2.46
CA ILE A 259 0.67 8.37 -1.14
C ILE A 259 0.24 9.48 -0.19
N LEU A 260 -0.69 9.17 0.71
CA LEU A 260 -1.27 10.10 1.66
C LEU A 260 -0.65 9.85 3.04
N VAL A 261 0.40 10.61 3.35
CA VAL A 261 1.22 10.47 4.58
C VAL A 261 0.70 11.28 5.77
N ASP A 262 0.04 12.42 5.55
CA ASP A 262 -0.46 13.31 6.61
C ASP A 262 -1.97 13.22 6.83
N PHE A 263 -2.68 12.52 5.94
CA PHE A 263 -4.07 12.19 6.16
C PHE A 263 -4.10 11.08 7.20
N LYS A 264 -4.53 11.35 8.44
CA LYS A 264 -4.76 10.29 9.43
C LYS A 264 -5.88 9.39 8.90
N PRO A 265 -5.58 8.23 8.29
CA PRO A 265 -6.63 7.29 7.97
C PRO A 265 -7.14 6.73 9.32
N PRO A 266 -8.29 6.04 9.35
CA PRO A 266 -8.81 5.48 10.59
C PRO A 266 -7.80 4.61 11.36
N ASP A 267 -6.83 4.01 10.66
CA ASP A 267 -5.78 3.14 11.22
C ASP A 267 -4.48 3.88 11.61
N GLY A 268 -4.33 5.15 11.25
CA GLY A 268 -3.13 5.96 11.54
C GLY A 268 -1.87 5.58 10.76
N LEU A 269 -1.96 4.72 9.72
CA LEU A 269 -0.79 4.14 9.04
C LEU A 269 -0.45 4.78 7.68
N GLY A 270 -1.11 5.88 7.31
CA GLY A 270 -1.03 6.46 5.96
C GLY A 270 -1.74 5.60 4.91
N ALA A 271 -2.17 6.21 3.81
CA ALA A 271 -2.89 5.51 2.73
C ALA A 271 -2.09 5.50 1.43
N HIS A 272 -2.03 4.34 0.78
CA HIS A 272 -1.47 4.14 -0.55
C HIS A 272 -2.61 3.71 -1.48
N ILE A 273 -2.82 4.50 -2.53
CA ILE A 273 -3.86 4.25 -3.53
C ILE A 273 -3.18 4.01 -4.87
N ILE A 274 -3.53 2.90 -5.51
CA ILE A 274 -2.98 2.45 -6.77
C ILE A 274 -4.15 2.23 -7.73
N VAL A 275 -4.10 2.88 -8.89
CA VAL A 275 -5.03 2.62 -9.97
C VAL A 275 -4.28 1.96 -11.11
N ALA A 276 -4.79 0.82 -11.58
CA ALA A 276 -4.24 0.09 -12.70
C ALA A 276 -5.31 -0.24 -13.73
N VAL A 277 -4.85 -0.46 -14.96
CA VAL A 277 -5.66 -0.99 -16.06
C VAL A 277 -5.22 -2.42 -16.32
N ILE A 278 -6.15 -3.36 -16.16
CA ILE A 278 -5.95 -4.76 -16.48
C ILE A 278 -6.02 -4.90 -18.00
N ALA A 279 -4.90 -5.30 -18.61
CA ALA A 279 -4.83 -5.66 -20.02
C ALA A 279 -4.82 -7.18 -20.13
N LYS A 280 -5.82 -7.76 -20.81
CA LYS A 280 -5.79 -9.19 -21.12
C LYS A 280 -4.81 -9.40 -22.27
N LYS A 281 -3.83 -10.27 -22.04
CA LYS A 281 -2.97 -10.79 -23.11
C LYS A 281 -3.74 -11.76 -23.99
#